data_AF-A0A4S8LFS2-F1
#
_entry.id   AF-A0A4S8LFS2-F1
#
_cell.length_a   1.000
_cell.length_b   1.000
_cell.length_c   1.000
_cell.angle_alpha   90.00
_cell.angle_beta   90.00
_cell.angle_gamma   90.00
#
_symmetry.space_group_name_H-M   'P 1'
#
loop_
_entity.id
_entity.type
_entity.pdbx_description
1 polymer ?
#
loop_
_entity_poly.entity_id
_entity_poly.type
_entity_poly.pdbx_seq_one_letter_code
_entity_poly.pdbx_strand_id
1 'polypeptide(L)'
;MGRGKGPMWAYFWQGKTAISVHFRAHCLGCIRRHMSKPEPTDADTLKLEDDTSFKAACEKAGSVLGTKAAMVVHILGGEKACRNVSAAAVAKAKELWKKEQKKKRTRGGEDGFIRKKTYRPGTVKGKKIENPGTPGTL
;
A
#
# COMPACT_ATOMS: atom_id res chain seq x y z
N MET A 1 -26.91 2.44 15.18
CA MET A 1 -26.07 1.25 14.91
C MET A 1 -24.73 1.71 14.37
N GLY A 2 -23.68 1.72 15.21
CA GLY A 2 -22.33 2.05 14.76
C GLY A 2 -21.91 1.02 13.71
N ARG A 3 -21.70 1.46 12.47
CA ARG A 3 -21.12 0.58 11.44
C ARG A 3 -19.74 0.17 11.96
N GLY A 4 -19.64 -1.05 12.48
CA GLY A 4 -18.40 -1.57 13.06
C GLY A 4 -17.26 -1.28 12.10
N LYS A 5 -16.23 -0.58 12.60
CA LYS A 5 -15.05 -0.25 11.81
C LYS A 5 -14.55 -1.58 11.21
N GLY A 6 -14.58 -1.69 9.88
CA GLY A 6 -14.25 -2.93 9.19
C GLY A 6 -12.85 -3.47 9.54
N PRO A 7 -12.52 -4.71 9.19
CA PRO A 7 -11.31 -5.41 9.66
C PRO A 7 -9.97 -4.75 9.27
N MET A 8 -10.00 -3.81 8.31
CA MET A 8 -8.80 -3.05 7.93
C MET A 8 -8.43 -1.98 8.95
N TRP A 9 -9.37 -1.50 9.76
CA TRP A 9 -9.11 -0.46 10.76
C TRP A 9 -8.20 -0.90 11.91
N ALA A 10 -7.91 -2.19 12.03
CA ALA A 10 -6.86 -2.67 12.94
C ALA A 10 -5.45 -2.19 12.54
N TYR A 11 -5.25 -1.80 11.28
CA TYR A 11 -3.96 -1.37 10.73
C TYR A 11 -3.92 0.12 10.36
N PHE A 12 -5.01 0.84 10.61
CA PHE A 12 -5.17 2.24 10.25
C PHE A 12 -5.80 3.01 11.40
N TRP A 13 -5.26 4.19 11.64
CA TRP A 13 -5.87 5.14 12.56
C TRP A 13 -6.92 6.01 11.85
N GLN A 14 -8.03 6.28 12.53
CA GLN A 14 -9.11 7.11 12.01
C GLN A 14 -8.85 8.56 12.36
N GLY A 15 -8.48 9.33 11.33
CA GLY A 15 -8.33 10.77 11.45
C GLY A 15 -9.66 11.52 11.39
N LYS A 16 -9.55 12.85 11.44
CA LYS A 16 -10.68 13.75 11.31
C LYS A 16 -11.48 13.45 10.04
N THR A 17 -12.77 13.67 10.12
CA THR A 17 -13.72 13.55 9.01
C THR A 17 -13.27 14.51 7.88
N ALA A 18 -12.97 13.99 6.69
CA ALA A 18 -12.50 14.80 5.55
C ALA A 18 -13.66 15.59 4.92
N ILE A 19 -14.82 14.94 4.83
CA ILE A 19 -16.12 15.44 4.37
C ILE A 19 -17.20 14.61 5.07
N SER A 20 -18.44 15.11 5.19
CA SER A 20 -19.53 14.55 6.02
C SER A 20 -19.76 13.02 5.96
N VAL A 21 -19.28 12.34 4.92
CA VAL A 21 -19.44 10.89 4.70
C VAL A 21 -18.14 10.07 4.68
N HIS A 22 -16.96 10.70 4.65
CA HIS A 22 -15.68 10.00 4.54
C HIS A 22 -14.67 10.45 5.60
N PHE A 23 -14.12 9.46 6.31
CA PHE A 23 -13.05 9.66 7.28
C PHE A 23 -11.69 9.60 6.59
N ARG A 24 -10.72 10.35 7.12
CA ARG A 24 -9.31 10.11 6.78
C ARG A 24 -8.83 8.85 7.50
N ALA A 25 -8.10 8.01 6.80
CA ALA A 25 -7.39 6.89 7.40
C ALA A 25 -5.89 7.11 7.27
N HIS A 26 -5.15 6.92 8.35
CA HIS A 26 -3.69 7.00 8.36
C HIS A 26 -3.12 5.62 8.60
N CYS A 27 -2.16 5.20 7.79
CA CYS A 27 -1.54 3.89 7.91
C CYS A 27 -0.63 3.86 9.15
N LEU A 28 -0.88 2.96 10.10
CA LEU A 28 -0.09 2.86 11.33
C LEU A 28 1.39 2.58 11.03
N GLY A 29 1.68 1.74 10.04
CA GLY A 29 3.04 1.49 9.58
C GLY A 29 3.78 2.74 9.05
N CYS A 30 3.06 3.65 8.37
CA CYS A 30 3.65 4.90 7.90
C CYS A 30 3.90 5.85 9.07
N ILE A 31 2.94 5.96 9.99
CA ILE A 31 3.09 6.76 11.20
C ILE A 31 4.30 6.30 12.01
N ARG A 32 4.45 4.99 12.23
CA ARG A 32 5.59 4.38 12.93
C ARG A 32 6.92 4.77 12.33
N ARG A 33 7.05 4.81 11.00
CA ARG A 33 8.29 5.25 10.35
C ARG A 33 8.63 6.71 10.63
N HIS A 34 7.63 7.56 10.82
CA HIS A 34 7.81 8.97 11.11
C HIS A 34 7.92 9.28 12.61
N MET A 35 7.52 8.35 13.47
CA MET A 35 7.84 8.38 14.89
C MET A 35 9.22 7.77 15.09
N SER A 36 10.20 8.57 15.47
CA SER A 36 11.55 8.10 15.83
C SER A 36 11.60 7.28 17.14
N LYS A 37 10.53 6.55 17.49
CA LYS A 37 10.40 5.72 18.70
C LYS A 37 10.63 4.24 18.36
N PRO A 38 11.27 3.45 19.24
CA PRO A 38 11.54 2.03 19.00
C PRO A 38 10.24 1.21 18.94
N GLU A 39 10.01 0.61 17.77
CA GLU A 39 8.97 -0.38 17.40
C GLU A 39 7.75 -0.58 18.32
N PRO A 40 6.86 0.43 18.48
CA PRO A 40 5.57 0.19 19.11
C PRO A 40 4.74 -0.75 18.21
N THR A 41 4.08 -1.75 18.79
CA THR A 41 3.13 -2.58 18.04
C THR A 41 1.98 -1.72 17.50
N ASP A 42 1.21 -2.22 16.52
CA ASP A 42 0.07 -1.48 15.95
C ASP A 42 -0.93 -1.04 17.05
N ALA A 43 -1.14 -1.89 18.06
CA ALA A 43 -2.00 -1.60 19.21
C ALA A 43 -1.42 -0.54 20.15
N ASP A 44 -0.11 -0.50 20.31
CA ASP A 44 0.58 0.48 21.16
C ASP A 44 0.64 1.85 20.49
N THR A 45 0.84 1.87 19.18
CA THR A 45 0.79 3.09 18.35
C THR A 45 -0.57 3.78 18.44
N LEU A 46 -1.66 3.00 18.54
CA LEU A 46 -3.02 3.54 18.74
C LEU A 46 -3.19 4.23 20.09
N LYS A 47 -2.52 3.76 21.15
CA LYS A 47 -2.57 4.39 22.49
C LYS A 47 -1.83 5.73 22.55
N LEU A 48 -0.99 6.01 21.56
CA LEU A 48 -0.21 7.24 21.42
C LEU A 48 -0.98 8.31 20.61
N GLU A 49 -2.29 8.18 20.39
CA GLU A 49 -3.04 9.12 19.55
C GLU A 49 -3.00 10.58 20.03
N ASP A 50 -2.85 10.80 21.34
CA ASP A 50 -2.81 12.12 21.96
C ASP A 50 -1.44 12.81 21.87
N ASP A 51 -0.37 12.02 21.62
CA ASP A 51 1.00 12.51 21.55
C ASP A 51 1.15 13.53 20.39
N THR A 52 1.82 14.65 20.65
CA THR A 52 2.16 15.63 19.60
C THR A 52 3.03 15.01 18.51
N SER A 53 3.89 14.06 18.89
CA SER A 53 4.70 13.26 17.99
C SER A 53 3.84 12.41 17.03
N PHE A 54 2.68 11.93 17.49
CA PHE A 54 1.72 11.17 16.68
C PHE A 54 1.04 12.04 15.64
N LYS A 55 0.58 13.22 16.04
CA LYS A 55 -0.07 14.17 15.13
C LYS A 55 0.90 14.65 14.05
N ALA A 56 2.12 15.02 14.41
CA ALA A 56 3.15 15.39 13.44
C ALA A 56 3.53 14.24 12.48
N ALA A 57 3.58 13.00 13.00
CA ALA A 57 3.82 11.82 12.17
C ALA A 57 2.64 11.53 11.22
N CYS A 58 1.40 11.76 11.65
CA CYS A 58 0.21 11.63 10.80
C CYS A 58 0.23 12.58 9.61
N GLU A 59 0.65 13.83 9.81
CA GLU A 59 0.77 14.83 8.73
C GLU A 59 1.85 14.44 7.72
N LYS A 60 3.01 13.95 8.20
CA LYS A 60 4.11 13.50 7.35
C LYS A 60 3.80 12.20 6.59
N ALA A 61 3.14 11.25 7.24
CA ALA A 61 2.75 9.97 6.65
C ALA A 61 1.71 10.12 5.53
N GLY A 62 0.93 11.21 5.56
CA GLY A 62 -0.21 11.42 4.69
C GLY A 62 -1.44 10.62 5.11
N SER A 63 -2.58 10.99 4.52
CA SER A 63 -3.87 10.32 4.74
C SER A 63 -4.39 9.67 3.47
N VAL A 64 -5.03 8.52 3.61
CA VAL A 64 -5.83 7.88 2.56
C VAL A 64 -7.32 8.01 2.87
N LEU A 65 -8.16 7.81 1.85
CA LEU A 65 -9.60 7.71 2.07
C LEU A 65 -9.90 6.50 2.97
N GLY A 66 -10.71 6.69 4.01
CA GLY A 66 -11.12 5.64 4.96
C GLY A 66 -12.10 4.61 4.39
N THR A 67 -12.09 4.40 3.07
CA THR A 67 -12.84 3.35 2.41
C THR A 67 -11.99 2.07 2.36
N LYS A 68 -12.63 0.92 2.55
CA LYS A 68 -11.95 -0.39 2.53
C LYS A 68 -11.10 -0.58 1.27
N ALA A 69 -11.61 -0.19 0.11
CA ALA A 69 -10.89 -0.30 -1.16
C ALA A 69 -9.62 0.57 -1.18
N ALA A 70 -9.70 1.83 -0.74
CA ALA A 70 -8.53 2.72 -0.70
C ALA A 70 -7.47 2.22 0.29
N MET A 71 -7.89 1.71 1.46
CA MET A 71 -6.97 1.10 2.43
C MET A 71 -6.25 -0.13 1.87
N VAL A 72 -6.96 -1.00 1.15
CA VAL A 72 -6.37 -2.18 0.50
C VAL A 72 -5.43 -1.78 -0.64
N VAL A 73 -5.79 -0.79 -1.46
CA VAL A 73 -4.95 -0.26 -2.53
C VAL A 73 -3.68 0.39 -1.98
N HIS A 74 -3.76 1.11 -0.85
CA HIS A 74 -2.58 1.66 -0.19
C HIS A 74 -1.58 0.58 0.23
N ILE A 75 -2.07 -0.53 0.77
CA ILE A 75 -1.22 -1.65 1.21
C ILE A 75 -0.64 -2.43 0.03
N LEU A 76 -1.47 -2.81 -0.94
CA LEU A 76 -1.08 -3.72 -2.01
C LEU A 76 -0.60 -3.03 -3.28
N GLY A 77 -0.68 -1.70 -3.34
CA GLY A 77 -0.72 -0.91 -4.57
C GLY A 77 0.47 -1.08 -5.48
N GLY A 78 0.49 -2.15 -6.28
CA GLY A 78 1.43 -2.42 -7.38
C GLY A 78 2.83 -1.84 -7.16
N GLU A 79 3.14 -0.77 -7.89
CA GLU A 79 4.43 -0.09 -7.92
C GLU A 79 4.72 0.79 -6.68
N LYS A 80 3.67 1.20 -5.94
CA LYS A 80 3.75 2.05 -4.73
C LYS A 80 3.11 1.35 -3.52
N ALA A 81 3.34 0.06 -3.36
CA ALA A 81 2.87 -0.67 -2.18
C ALA A 81 3.55 -0.11 -0.92
N CYS A 82 2.77 -0.01 0.17
CA CYS A 82 3.29 0.50 1.43
C CYS A 82 4.35 -0.47 2.00
N ARG A 83 5.62 -0.04 2.02
CA ARG A 83 6.76 -0.84 2.49
C ARG A 83 6.82 -0.99 4.01
N ASN A 84 6.17 -0.08 4.74
CA ASN A 84 6.26 0.00 6.20
C ASN A 84 5.07 -0.67 6.91
N VAL A 85 4.20 -1.34 6.15
CA VAL A 85 3.00 -1.95 6.68
C VAL A 85 3.31 -3.36 7.19
N SER A 86 2.66 -3.76 8.29
CA SER A 86 2.91 -5.06 8.89
C SER A 86 2.51 -6.20 7.94
N ALA A 87 3.22 -7.34 8.01
CA ALA A 87 2.92 -8.51 7.19
C ALA A 87 1.46 -8.99 7.38
N ALA A 88 0.92 -8.83 8.59
CA ALA A 88 -0.47 -9.11 8.92
C ALA A 88 -1.44 -8.22 8.13
N ALA A 89 -1.16 -6.92 8.00
CA ALA A 89 -1.95 -5.99 7.19
C ALA A 89 -1.93 -6.38 5.71
N VAL A 90 -0.76 -6.78 5.17
CA VAL A 90 -0.63 -7.29 3.79
C VAL A 90 -1.47 -8.54 3.59
N ALA A 91 -1.40 -9.50 4.51
CA ALA A 91 -2.17 -10.74 4.43
C ALA A 91 -3.68 -10.45 4.44
N LYS A 92 -4.14 -9.58 5.34
CA LYS A 92 -5.56 -9.18 5.40
C LYS A 92 -6.01 -8.41 4.17
N ALA A 93 -5.19 -7.50 3.65
CA ALA A 93 -5.49 -6.80 2.40
C ALA A 93 -5.64 -7.78 1.23
N LYS A 94 -4.74 -8.78 1.11
CA LYS A 94 -4.83 -9.84 0.08
C LYS A 94 -6.09 -10.69 0.25
N GLU A 95 -6.44 -11.07 1.47
CA GLU A 95 -7.65 -11.84 1.78
C GLU A 95 -8.91 -11.08 1.33
N LEU A 96 -9.01 -9.79 1.67
CA LEU A 96 -10.14 -8.95 1.30
C LEU A 96 -10.23 -8.69 -0.21
N TRP A 97 -9.08 -8.48 -0.86
CA TRP A 97 -9.01 -8.33 -2.32
C TRP A 97 -9.50 -9.59 -3.05
N LYS A 98 -9.05 -10.78 -2.61
CA LYS A 98 -9.50 -12.07 -3.17
C LYS A 98 -11.01 -12.28 -2.97
N LYS A 99 -11.53 -11.97 -1.78
CA LYS A 99 -12.98 -12.09 -1.48
C LYS A 99 -13.83 -11.19 -2.39
N GLU A 100 -13.37 -9.97 -2.68
CA GLU A 100 -14.08 -9.07 -3.61
C GLU A 100 -14.03 -9.56 -5.05
N GLN A 101 -12.89 -10.08 -5.51
CA GLN A 101 -12.79 -10.70 -6.83
C GLN A 101 -13.71 -11.92 -6.98
N LYS A 102 -13.81 -12.76 -5.95
CA LYS A 102 -14.73 -13.92 -5.96
C LYS A 102 -16.19 -13.50 -6.05
N LYS A 103 -16.60 -12.44 -5.32
CA LYS A 103 -17.96 -11.88 -5.42
C LYS A 103 -18.30 -11.29 -6.78
N LYS A 104 -17.32 -10.67 -7.47
CA LYS A 104 -17.53 -10.16 -8.84
C LYS A 104 -17.74 -11.30 -9.84
N ARG A 105 -17.00 -12.40 -9.69
CA ARG A 105 -17.13 -13.59 -10.57
C ARG A 105 -18.47 -14.32 -10.47
N THR A 106 -19.19 -14.19 -9.36
CA THR A 106 -20.51 -14.82 -9.19
C THR A 106 -21.69 -13.96 -9.64
N ARG A 107 -21.48 -12.70 -10.05
CA ARG A 107 -22.58 -11.74 -10.34
C ARG A 107 -22.67 -11.26 -11.78
N GLY A 108 -21.88 -11.80 -12.70
CA GLY A 108 -21.97 -11.47 -14.12
C GLY A 108 -20.82 -12.09 -14.90
N GLY A 109 -21.16 -12.95 -15.87
CA GLY A 109 -20.24 -13.33 -16.93
C GLY A 109 -19.81 -12.10 -17.74
N GLU A 110 -18.69 -12.27 -18.44
CA GLU A 110 -18.26 -11.41 -19.55
C GLU A 110 -18.17 -9.91 -19.23
N ASP A 111 -17.05 -9.48 -18.62
CA ASP A 111 -16.32 -8.35 -19.20
C ASP A 111 -14.87 -8.30 -18.71
N GLY A 112 -13.95 -8.17 -19.67
CA GLY A 112 -12.53 -8.39 -19.52
C GLY A 112 -11.83 -7.27 -18.76
N PHE A 113 -11.53 -7.48 -17.48
CA PHE A 113 -10.53 -6.65 -16.79
C PHE A 113 -9.13 -7.15 -17.12
N ILE A 114 -8.48 -6.38 -18.01
CA ILE A 114 -7.13 -6.52 -18.53
C ILE A 114 -6.16 -7.12 -17.50
N ARG A 115 -5.76 -8.38 -17.74
CA ARG A 115 -4.46 -8.90 -17.27
C ARG A 115 -3.41 -7.91 -17.78
N LYS A 116 -2.82 -7.10 -16.90
CA LYS A 116 -1.51 -6.49 -17.18
C LYS A 116 -0.60 -7.64 -17.60
N LYS A 117 -0.32 -7.75 -18.90
CA LYS A 117 0.72 -8.64 -19.43
C LYS A 117 1.98 -8.32 -18.65
N THR A 118 2.50 -9.29 -17.94
CA THR A 118 3.91 -9.30 -17.56
C THR A 118 4.69 -9.16 -18.85
N TYR A 119 5.28 -7.99 -19.07
CA TYR A 119 6.30 -7.81 -20.08
C TYR A 119 7.45 -8.76 -19.70
N ARG A 120 7.54 -9.90 -20.38
CA ARG A 120 8.75 -10.72 -20.38
C ARG A 120 9.82 -9.87 -21.06
N PRO A 121 10.90 -9.44 -20.39
CA PRO A 121 12.04 -8.88 -21.11
C PRO A 121 12.56 -9.98 -22.04
N GLY A 122 12.47 -9.72 -23.35
CA GLY A 122 13.06 -10.57 -24.37
C GLY A 122 14.55 -10.70 -24.12
N THR A 123 15.04 -11.94 -24.12
CA THR A 123 16.45 -12.26 -24.24
C THR A 123 16.96 -11.73 -25.56
N VAL A 124 17.51 -10.51 -25.55
CA VAL A 124 18.28 -9.97 -26.67
C VAL A 124 19.58 -10.78 -26.77
N LYS A 125 19.60 -11.60 -27.81
CA LYS A 125 20.73 -12.37 -28.34
C LYS A 125 21.95 -11.44 -28.44
N GLY A 126 23.01 -11.76 -27.70
CA GLY A 126 24.25 -11.00 -27.66
C GLY A 126 24.82 -10.82 -29.07
N LYS A 127 24.86 -9.57 -29.52
CA LYS A 127 25.58 -9.16 -30.73
C LYS A 127 27.01 -8.87 -30.28
N LYS A 128 27.95 -9.72 -30.70
CA LYS A 128 29.40 -9.56 -30.54
C LYS A 128 29.79 -8.22 -31.19
N ILE A 129 30.25 -7.26 -30.40
CA ILE A 129 30.86 -6.02 -30.90
C ILE A 129 32.36 -6.24 -30.77
N GLU A 130 32.99 -6.47 -31.91
CA GLU A 130 34.45 -6.53 -32.05
C GLU A 130 34.93 -5.08 -32.11
N ASN A 131 35.80 -4.69 -31.17
CA ASN A 131 36.40 -3.36 -31.11
C ASN A 131 37.44 -3.22 -32.24
N PRO A 132 37.39 -2.18 -33.09
CA PRO A 132 38.53 -1.80 -33.91
C PRO A 132 39.53 -1.01 -33.05
N GLY A 133 40.67 -1.62 -32.76
CA GLY A 133 41.82 -0.95 -32.16
C GLY A 133 42.38 0.13 -33.09
N THR A 134 42.52 1.33 -32.55
CA THR A 134 43.10 2.52 -33.18
C THR A 134 44.61 2.38 -33.45
N PRO A 135 45.13 3.04 -34.50
CA PRO A 135 46.54 2.97 -34.89
C PRO A 135 47.45 3.78 -33.96
N GLY A 136 48.58 3.19 -33.57
CA GLY A 136 49.67 3.88 -32.89
C GLY A 136 50.49 4.71 -33.87
N THR A 137 50.84 5.93 -33.46
CA THR A 137 51.78 6.80 -34.16
C THR A 137 52.59 7.56 -33.12
N LEU A 138 53.91 7.57 -33.37
CA LEU A 138 55.05 8.19 -32.66
C LEU A 138 55.70 7.34 -31.56
#